data_AF-A0A0D1YAD8-F1
#
_entry.id   AF-A0A0D1YAD8-F1
#
_cell.length_a   1.000
_cell.length_b   1.000
_cell.length_c   1.000
_cell.angle_alpha   90.00
_cell.angle_beta   90.00
_cell.angle_gamma   90.00
#
_symmetry.space_group_name_H-M   'P 1'
#
loop_
_entity.id
_entity.type
_entity.pdbx_description
1 polymer ?
#
loop_
_entity_poly.entity_id
_entity_poly.type
_entity_poly.pdbx_seq_one_letter_code
_entity_poly.pdbx_strand_id
1 'polypeptide(L)'
;MVQVSDSHTLVDLTLRGVSPGTYHATVREAGDISRGASSTGGVWEAIKSMAGIDQPRGVFGTVQVGKDGRGSAFLDRPVSIWEIIGRSMVVSKQQEGVFQTEDPDTLVGVIARSAGVWDNDKTVCSCSGKTVWEERKEQVDKGML
;
A
#
# COMPACT_ATOMS: atom_id res chain seq x y z
N MET A 1 5.81 -2.93 4.88
CA MET A 1 5.33 -2.70 6.26
C MET A 1 5.99 -3.73 7.16
N VAL A 2 6.48 -3.32 8.33
CA VAL A 2 7.12 -4.22 9.30
C VAL A 2 6.61 -3.85 10.68
N GLN A 3 6.03 -4.83 11.39
CA GLN A 3 5.58 -4.65 12.76
C GLN A 3 6.80 -4.76 13.68
N VAL A 4 7.04 -3.73 14.49
CA VAL A 4 8.22 -3.62 15.37
C VAL A 4 7.88 -3.79 16.84
N SER A 5 6.60 -3.70 17.21
CA SER A 5 6.06 -4.07 18.52
C SER A 5 4.63 -4.58 18.37
N ASP A 6 4.00 -5.08 19.43
CA ASP A 6 2.64 -5.62 19.40
C ASP A 6 1.60 -4.64 18.85
N SER A 7 1.86 -3.33 18.94
CA SER A 7 0.95 -2.26 18.54
C SER A 7 1.52 -1.25 17.54
N HIS A 8 2.77 -1.40 17.08
CA HIS A 8 3.40 -0.44 16.15
C HIS A 8 3.93 -1.09 14.88
N THR A 9 3.59 -0.47 13.75
CA THR A 9 4.03 -0.88 12.42
C THR A 9 4.71 0.28 11.70
N LEU A 10 5.91 0.00 11.19
CA LEU A 10 6.65 0.90 10.32
C LEU A 10 6.26 0.66 8.86
N VAL A 11 6.07 1.76 8.14
CA VAL A 11 5.66 1.77 6.74
C VAL A 11 6.67 2.60 5.96
N ASP A 12 7.45 1.89 5.14
CA ASP A 12 8.23 2.50 4.07
C ASP A 12 7.33 2.59 2.83
N LEU A 13 7.02 3.82 2.43
CA LEU A 13 6.17 4.09 1.28
C LEU A 13 6.97 4.85 0.23
N THR A 14 7.10 4.26 -0.95
CA THR A 14 7.77 4.86 -2.11
C THR A 14 6.82 4.94 -3.29
N LEU A 15 6.73 6.13 -3.90
CA LEU A 15 5.94 6.41 -5.10
C LEU A 15 6.88 6.73 -6.26
N ARG A 16 6.55 6.20 -7.44
CA ARG A 16 7.26 6.45 -8.69
C ARG A 16 6.26 6.53 -9.85
N GLY A 17 6.49 7.45 -10.78
CA GLY A 17 5.71 7.53 -12.03
C GLY A 17 4.35 8.20 -11.88
N VAL A 18 4.11 8.90 -10.77
CA VAL A 18 2.91 9.72 -10.56
C VAL A 18 3.26 11.20 -10.69
N SER A 19 2.27 12.04 -10.94
CA SER A 19 2.54 13.46 -11.16
C SER A 19 2.92 14.19 -9.85
N PRO A 20 3.58 15.35 -9.92
CA PRO A 20 4.03 16.05 -8.73
C PRO A 20 2.85 16.50 -7.86
N GLY A 21 3.01 16.43 -6.53
CA GLY A 21 1.96 16.82 -5.59
C GLY A 21 2.07 16.15 -4.22
N THR A 22 1.13 16.47 -3.35
CA THR A 22 0.99 15.82 -2.04
C THR A 22 -0.02 14.69 -2.18
N TYR A 23 0.39 13.49 -1.79
CA TYR A 23 -0.43 12.29 -1.80
C TYR A 23 -0.76 11.88 -0.36
N HIS A 24 -1.95 11.34 -0.16
CA HIS A 24 -2.45 10.85 1.11
C HIS A 24 -2.50 9.33 1.07
N ALA A 25 -1.83 8.67 2.01
CA ALA A 25 -1.87 7.23 2.17
C ALA A 25 -2.99 6.87 3.16
N THR A 26 -3.95 6.07 2.69
CA THR A 26 -5.08 5.60 3.50
C THR A 26 -5.26 4.09 3.39
N VAL A 27 -5.57 3.43 4.50
CA VAL A 27 -6.07 2.06 4.53
C VAL A 27 -7.59 2.10 4.51
N ARG A 28 -8.18 1.31 3.62
CA ARG A 28 -9.61 1.26 3.36
C ARG A 28 -10.25 0.06 4.02
N GLU A 29 -11.57 0.05 4.08
CA GLU A 29 -12.32 -1.00 4.76
C GLU A 29 -12.22 -2.36 4.06
N ALA A 30 -12.31 -2.39 2.73
CA ALA A 30 -12.30 -3.62 1.94
C ALA A 30 -10.99 -3.79 1.14
N GLY A 31 -10.65 -5.04 0.84
CA GLY A 31 -9.62 -5.39 -0.15
C GLY A 31 -10.18 -5.57 -1.57
N ASP A 32 -11.37 -5.06 -1.86
CA ASP A 32 -12.00 -5.17 -3.18
C ASP A 32 -11.46 -4.09 -4.13
N ILE A 33 -10.62 -4.52 -5.09
CA ILE A 33 -10.04 -3.67 -6.13
C ILE A 33 -10.66 -3.93 -7.52
N SER A 34 -11.82 -4.62 -7.58
CA SER A 34 -12.50 -4.95 -8.85
C SER A 34 -12.87 -3.72 -9.69
N ARG A 35 -13.05 -2.56 -9.05
CA ARG A 35 -13.27 -1.25 -9.70
C ARG A 35 -12.24 -0.22 -9.23
N GLY A 36 -11.00 -0.64 -9.04
CA GLY A 36 -9.92 0.21 -8.55
C GLY A 36 -10.20 0.75 -7.15
N ALA A 37 -9.81 2.00 -6.87
CA ALA A 37 -10.00 2.60 -5.55
C ALA A 37 -11.49 2.79 -5.19
N SER A 38 -12.40 2.85 -6.17
CA SER A 38 -13.83 3.09 -5.93
C SER A 38 -14.54 1.94 -5.20
N SER A 39 -14.05 0.70 -5.31
CA SER A 39 -14.65 -0.49 -4.65
C SER A 39 -14.09 -0.77 -3.26
N THR A 40 -13.15 0.04 -2.77
CA THR A 40 -12.41 -0.23 -1.52
C THR A 40 -13.18 0.14 -0.24
N GLY A 41 -14.34 0.79 -0.35
CA GLY A 41 -15.11 1.28 0.79
C GLY A 41 -14.52 2.55 1.41
N GLY A 42 -14.92 2.88 2.64
CA GLY A 42 -14.46 4.08 3.36
C GLY A 42 -13.01 3.96 3.86
N VAL A 43 -12.50 5.04 4.48
CA VAL A 43 -11.27 4.95 5.27
C VAL A 43 -11.55 4.07 6.49
N TRP A 44 -10.67 3.12 6.77
CA TRP A 44 -10.83 2.20 7.90
C TRP A 44 -10.97 2.97 9.22
N GLU A 45 -12.05 2.66 9.95
CA GLU A 45 -12.48 3.28 11.22
C GLU A 45 -12.89 4.76 11.14
N ALA A 46 -13.15 5.32 9.95
CA ALA A 46 -13.66 6.68 9.81
C ALA A 46 -14.98 6.92 10.56
N ILE A 47 -15.89 5.94 10.57
CA ILE A 47 -17.18 6.04 11.27
C ILE A 47 -16.99 6.13 12.79
N LYS A 48 -16.02 5.40 13.35
CA LYS A 48 -15.69 5.49 14.79
C LYS A 48 -15.11 6.86 15.13
N SER A 49 -14.38 7.47 14.20
CA SER A 49 -13.86 8.83 14.36
C SER A 49 -14.96 9.90 14.35
N MET A 50 -15.95 9.78 13.46
CA MET A 50 -17.11 10.68 13.42
C MET A 50 -17.96 10.61 14.71
N ALA A 51 -17.91 9.49 15.44
CA ALA A 51 -18.54 9.35 16.75
C ALA A 51 -17.75 10.01 17.89
N GLY A 52 -16.64 10.71 17.60
CA GLY A 52 -15.84 11.47 18.56
C GLY A 52 -14.93 10.61 19.45
N ILE A 53 -14.71 9.34 19.08
CA ILE A 53 -14.01 8.39 19.94
C ILE A 53 -12.49 8.43 19.71
N ASP A 54 -12.01 8.64 18.48
CA ASP A 54 -10.56 8.71 18.15
C ASP A 54 -10.27 9.21 16.72
N GLN A 55 -9.01 9.51 16.38
CA GLN A 55 -8.60 9.74 14.99
C GLN A 55 -8.71 8.44 14.15
N PRO A 56 -9.07 8.51 12.86
CA PRO A 56 -9.23 7.32 12.04
C PRO A 56 -7.90 6.61 11.82
N ARG A 57 -7.77 5.38 12.33
CA ARG A 57 -6.55 4.56 12.23
C ARG A 57 -6.18 4.23 10.78
N GLY A 58 -7.12 4.34 9.84
CA GLY A 58 -6.89 4.19 8.42
C GLY A 58 -6.08 5.34 7.78
N VAL A 59 -5.79 6.45 8.46
CA VAL A 59 -5.00 7.55 7.88
C VAL A 59 -3.52 7.38 8.24
N PHE A 60 -2.71 7.02 7.24
CA PHE A 60 -1.31 6.67 7.44
C PHE A 60 -0.37 7.87 7.35
N GLY A 61 -0.71 8.87 6.54
CA GLY A 61 0.06 10.10 6.41
C GLY A 61 0.10 10.60 4.98
N THR A 62 1.09 11.44 4.68
CA THR A 62 1.27 12.04 3.36
C THR A 62 2.65 11.74 2.78
N VAL A 63 2.74 11.78 1.45
CA VAL A 63 3.98 11.66 0.69
C VAL A 63 4.07 12.85 -0.26
N GLN A 64 5.20 13.54 -0.25
CA GLN A 64 5.46 14.59 -1.23
C GLN A 64 6.15 13.99 -2.46
N VAL A 65 5.54 14.18 -3.62
CA VAL A 65 6.10 13.75 -4.91
C VAL A 65 6.71 14.97 -5.62
N GLY A 66 7.98 14.83 -5.97
CA GLY A 66 8.76 15.85 -6.68
C GLY A 66 8.46 15.91 -8.18
N LYS A 67 9.11 16.85 -8.86
CA LYS A 67 8.98 17.05 -10.33
C LYS A 67 9.47 15.86 -11.15
N ASP A 68 10.33 15.03 -10.58
CA ASP A 68 10.84 13.79 -11.16
C ASP A 68 9.85 12.60 -11.00
N GLY A 69 8.66 12.85 -10.44
CA GLY A 69 7.62 11.86 -10.24
C GLY A 69 7.96 10.84 -9.16
N ARG A 70 8.86 11.19 -8.23
CA ARG A 70 9.28 10.33 -7.11
C ARG A 70 8.94 10.97 -5.78
N GLY A 71 8.56 10.14 -4.82
CA GLY A 71 8.32 10.55 -3.44
C GLY A 71 8.51 9.37 -2.50
N SER A 72 8.96 9.63 -1.29
CA SER A 72 9.10 8.62 -0.26
C SER A 72 8.72 9.17 1.10
N ALA A 73 8.11 8.33 1.93
CA ALA A 73 7.84 8.65 3.32
C ALA A 73 8.08 7.42 4.20
N PHE A 74 8.62 7.67 5.38
CA PHE A 74 8.73 6.67 6.43
C PHE A 74 7.72 7.01 7.52
N LEU A 75 6.75 6.14 7.74
CA LEU A 75 5.59 6.39 8.60
C LEU A 75 5.58 5.37 9.74
N ASP A 76 5.43 5.86 10.97
CA ASP A 76 5.15 5.04 12.15
C ASP A 76 3.65 5.11 12.46
N ARG A 77 2.98 3.96 12.58
CA ARG A 77 1.55 3.85 12.87
C ARG A 77 1.26 2.90 14.05
N PRO A 78 0.37 3.30 14.98
CA PRO A 78 -0.08 2.46 16.10
C PRO A 78 -1.11 1.42 15.64
N VAL A 79 -0.69 0.53 14.75
CA VAL A 79 -1.49 -0.54 14.15
C VAL A 79 -0.73 -1.85 14.16
N SER A 80 -1.45 -2.95 14.37
CA SER A 80 -0.92 -4.29 14.20
C SER A 80 -1.13 -4.74 12.77
N ILE A 81 -0.17 -5.45 12.18
CA ILE A 81 -0.25 -5.89 10.77
C ILE A 81 -1.48 -6.78 10.52
N TRP A 82 -1.83 -7.63 11.48
CA TRP A 82 -2.98 -8.54 11.34
C TRP A 82 -4.33 -7.82 11.20
N GLU A 83 -4.44 -6.57 11.65
CA GLU A 83 -5.67 -5.76 11.54
C GLU A 83 -5.90 -5.23 10.12
N ILE A 84 -4.83 -5.13 9.33
CA ILE A 84 -4.81 -4.49 8.01
C ILE A 84 -4.58 -5.46 6.85
N ILE A 85 -4.10 -6.69 7.11
CA ILE A 85 -3.99 -7.73 6.08
C ILE A 85 -5.37 -7.99 5.44
N GLY A 86 -5.41 -8.04 4.11
CA GLY A 86 -6.63 -8.27 3.33
C GLY A 86 -7.49 -7.02 3.11
N ARG A 87 -7.13 -5.89 3.71
CA ARG A 87 -7.66 -4.57 3.33
C ARG A 87 -6.89 -4.00 2.14
N SER A 88 -7.35 -2.90 1.55
CA SER A 88 -6.57 -2.18 0.56
C SER A 88 -5.91 -0.92 1.11
N MET A 89 -4.75 -0.58 0.58
CA MET A 89 -4.15 0.74 0.70
C MET A 89 -4.45 1.55 -0.56
N VAL A 90 -4.90 2.79 -0.39
CA VAL A 90 -5.09 3.78 -1.45
C VAL A 90 -4.15 4.95 -1.21
N VAL A 91 -3.42 5.35 -2.24
CA VAL A 91 -2.55 6.52 -2.23
C VAL A 91 -2.98 7.46 -3.35
N SER A 92 -3.52 8.61 -2.99
CA SER A 92 -4.11 9.57 -3.93
C SER A 92 -3.92 11.01 -3.45
N LYS A 93 -3.97 11.98 -4.36
CA LYS A 93 -4.02 13.41 -4.00
C LYS A 93 -5.30 13.79 -3.25
N GLN A 94 -6.35 12.98 -3.38
CA GLN A 94 -7.61 13.14 -2.67
C GLN A 94 -7.68 12.12 -1.52
N GLN A 95 -8.02 12.59 -0.32
CA GLN A 95 -8.10 11.74 0.87
C GLN A 95 -9.46 11.02 1.01
N GLU A 96 -10.55 11.73 0.69
CA GLU A 96 -11.93 11.26 0.85
C GLU A 96 -12.78 11.65 -0.35
N GLY A 97 -13.90 10.94 -0.54
CA GLY A 97 -14.83 11.14 -1.66
C GLY A 97 -14.79 10.00 -2.66
N VAL A 98 -15.47 10.20 -3.79
CA VAL A 98 -15.55 9.19 -4.86
C VAL A 98 -14.28 9.28 -5.69
N PHE A 99 -13.49 8.21 -5.68
CA PHE A 99 -12.34 8.09 -6.57
C PHE A 99 -12.80 7.94 -8.01
N GLN A 100 -12.15 8.68 -8.92
CA GLN A 100 -12.39 8.53 -10.35
C GLN A 100 -11.83 7.19 -10.82
N THR A 101 -12.57 6.55 -11.73
CA THR A 101 -12.11 5.35 -12.41
C THR A 101 -10.94 5.71 -13.32
N GLU A 102 -9.87 4.91 -13.29
CA GLU A 102 -8.66 5.10 -14.12
C GLU A 102 -7.89 6.42 -13.91
N ASP A 103 -7.98 7.01 -12.70
CA ASP A 103 -7.14 8.15 -12.34
C ASP A 103 -5.65 7.73 -12.22
N PRO A 104 -4.75 8.28 -13.05
CA PRO A 104 -3.33 7.93 -13.03
C PRO A 104 -2.63 8.33 -11.72
N ASP A 105 -3.21 9.27 -10.96
CA ASP A 105 -2.69 9.73 -9.66
C ASP A 105 -3.37 9.04 -8.48
N THR A 106 -4.17 7.99 -8.71
CA THR A 106 -4.77 7.19 -7.64
C THR A 106 -4.29 5.75 -7.73
N LEU A 107 -3.41 5.39 -6.80
CA LEU A 107 -2.86 4.04 -6.68
C LEU A 107 -3.64 3.24 -5.63
N VAL A 108 -3.88 1.97 -5.92
CA VAL A 108 -4.57 1.05 -5.01
C VAL A 108 -3.91 -0.32 -5.03
N GLY A 109 -3.86 -0.98 -3.88
CA GLY A 109 -3.41 -2.36 -3.78
C GLY A 109 -3.90 -3.04 -2.51
N VAL A 110 -4.08 -4.36 -2.56
CA VAL A 110 -4.43 -5.15 -1.38
C VAL A 110 -3.19 -5.35 -0.52
N ILE A 111 -3.32 -5.14 0.79
CA ILE A 111 -2.29 -5.38 1.79
C ILE A 111 -2.16 -6.89 1.95
N ALA A 112 -1.15 -7.45 1.28
CA ALA A 112 -0.87 -8.86 1.27
C ALA A 112 0.15 -9.25 2.36
N ARG A 113 0.19 -10.54 2.65
CA ARG A 113 1.26 -11.13 3.48
C ARG A 113 2.54 -11.18 2.67
N SER A 114 3.63 -10.72 3.26
CA SER A 114 4.99 -10.96 2.77
C SER A 114 5.68 -11.96 3.69
N ALA A 115 6.63 -12.71 3.15
CA ALA A 115 7.48 -13.55 3.97
C ALA A 115 8.37 -12.67 4.88
N GLY A 116 8.59 -13.14 6.11
CA GLY A 116 9.62 -12.61 6.98
C GLY A 116 11.02 -12.94 6.47
N VAL A 117 12.02 -12.39 7.15
CA VAL A 117 13.42 -12.72 6.86
C VAL A 117 13.59 -14.23 7.09
N TRP A 118 14.04 -14.94 6.05
CA TRP A 118 14.22 -16.41 6.03
C TRP A 118 12.95 -17.28 5.95
N ASP A 119 11.76 -16.70 5.77
CA ASP A 119 10.50 -17.48 5.70
C ASP A 119 10.09 -17.87 4.26
N ASN A 120 10.88 -17.51 3.24
CA ASN A 120 10.58 -17.80 1.84
C ASN A 120 11.59 -18.73 1.19
N ASP A 121 11.39 -20.04 1.36
CA ASP A 121 12.15 -21.10 0.69
C ASP A 121 11.69 -21.38 -0.74
N LYS A 122 10.88 -20.49 -1.35
CA LYS A 122 10.38 -20.69 -2.71
C LYS A 122 11.53 -20.72 -3.70
N THR A 123 11.77 -21.91 -4.26
CA THR A 123 12.79 -22.14 -5.27
C THR A 123 12.24 -21.96 -6.68
N VAL A 124 10.94 -22.20 -6.89
CA VAL A 124 10.25 -22.18 -8.19
C VAL A 124 8.97 -21.34 -8.11
N CYS A 125 8.72 -20.53 -9.13
CA CYS A 125 7.49 -19.76 -9.29
C CYS A 125 6.48 -20.55 -10.14
N SER A 126 5.34 -20.94 -9.57
CA SER A 126 4.33 -21.74 -10.30
C SER A 126 3.68 -21.03 -11.49
N CYS A 127 3.76 -19.70 -11.55
CA CYS A 127 3.18 -18.93 -12.66
C CYS A 127 3.99 -19.06 -13.96
N SER A 128 5.31 -19.23 -13.86
CA SER A 128 6.23 -19.37 -14.99
C SER A 128 6.84 -20.77 -15.11
N GLY A 129 6.80 -21.55 -14.02
CA GLY A 129 7.54 -22.80 -13.88
C GLY A 129 9.04 -22.62 -13.71
N LYS A 130 9.54 -21.39 -13.66
CA LYS A 130 10.97 -21.07 -13.56
C LYS A 130 11.40 -20.96 -12.12
N THR A 131 12.67 -21.21 -11.87
CA THR A 131 13.28 -20.88 -10.58
C THR A 131 13.29 -19.38 -10.34
N VAL A 132 13.26 -18.95 -9.09
CA VAL A 132 13.35 -17.51 -8.74
C VAL A 132 14.64 -16.89 -9.28
N TRP A 133 15.71 -17.68 -9.45
CA TRP A 133 16.98 -17.26 -10.04
C TRP A 133 16.90 -17.04 -11.55
N GLU A 134 16.17 -17.90 -12.26
CA GLU A 134 15.90 -17.73 -13.70
C GLU A 134 15.00 -16.53 -13.95
N GLU A 135 13.93 -16.36 -13.14
CA GLU A 135 13.10 -15.17 -13.22
C GLU A 135 13.91 -13.92 -12.92
N ARG A 136 14.79 -13.94 -11.90
CA ARG A 136 15.66 -12.81 -11.59
C ARG A 136 16.54 -12.42 -12.77
N LYS A 137 17.17 -13.38 -13.47
CA LYS A 137 17.94 -13.08 -14.68
C LYS A 137 17.09 -12.39 -15.74
N GLU A 138 15.90 -12.92 -16.01
CA GLU A 138 15.00 -12.31 -17.00
C GLU A 138 14.52 -10.92 -16.60
N GLN A 139 14.28 -10.68 -15.31
CA GLN A 139 13.88 -9.36 -14.82
C GLN A 139 15.04 -8.36 -14.88
N VAL A 140 16.26 -8.80 -14.58
CA VAL A 140 17.49 -7.99 -14.76
C VAL A 140 17.71 -7.64 -16.23
N ASP A 141 17.53 -8.59 -17.14
CA ASP A 141 17.64 -8.33 -18.60
C ASP A 141 16.55 -7.36 -19.08
N LYS A 142 15.41 -7.30 -18.39
CA LYS A 142 14.33 -6.32 -18.62
C LYS A 142 14.52 -5.01 -17.87
N GLY A 143 15.67 -4.82 -17.20
CA GLY A 143 16.04 -3.58 -16.52
C GLY A 143 15.47 -3.41 -15.11
N MET A 144 14.93 -4.48 -14.49
CA MET A 144 14.55 -4.47 -13.07
C MET A 144 15.73 -4.91 -12.20
N LEU A 145 16.01 -4.14 -11.13
CA LEU A 145 17.10 -4.40 -10.18
C LEU A 145 16.76 -5.53 -9.19
#